data_AF-A0A810E240-F1
#
_entry.id   AF-A0A810E240-F1
#
_cell.length_a   1.000
_cell.length_b   1.000
_cell.length_c   1.000
_cell.angle_alpha   90.00
_cell.angle_beta   90.00
_cell.angle_gamma   90.00
#
_symmetry.space_group_name_H-M   'P 1'
#
loop_
_entity.id
_entity.type
_entity.pdbx_description
1 polymer ?
#
loop_
_entity_poly.entity_id
_entity_poly.type
_entity_poly.pdbx_seq_one_letter_code
_entity_poly.pdbx_strand_id
1 'polypeptide(L)'
;MFEFVRTMDNSADCNLCGNCVKTCPNNSIRISPRKPTAELWGIKKPKTEHAFLAAVIMGIVFVQNITMLEIWQQILDVISKVTQTTNYNVNFTVAFIISMVLPIGLLWVTAKLTARKETAEKVKENFVRFGYAIIPLDLAGHLAHNLFHALTEGKAIWFNTFNLFGYKITGDLSLTSAGTVQIMQYIVVVLGLVGSAYSVYRIGGRASWKKLLPYYALMIVLGAANIYLFSLPMMHRV
;
A
#
# COMPACT_ATOMS: atom_id res chain seq x y z
N MET A 1 2.14 -14.46 -21.60
CA MET A 1 3.05 -15.50 -21.09
C MET A 1 2.17 -16.66 -20.62
N PHE A 2 2.32 -17.86 -21.20
CA PHE A 2 1.51 -19.02 -20.78
C PHE A 2 2.41 -19.95 -19.95
N GLU A 3 2.13 -20.08 -18.65
CA GLU A 3 2.84 -21.04 -17.80
C GLU A 3 2.22 -22.43 -17.89
N PHE A 4 3.07 -23.45 -17.94
CA PHE A 4 2.61 -24.84 -17.91
C PHE A 4 2.17 -25.20 -16.49
N VAL A 5 0.89 -25.59 -16.33
CA VAL A 5 0.24 -25.76 -15.02
C VAL A 5 0.98 -26.73 -14.10
N ARG A 6 1.61 -27.77 -14.63
CA ARG A 6 2.35 -28.77 -13.82
C ARG A 6 3.58 -28.18 -13.12
N THR A 7 4.17 -27.12 -13.68
CA THR A 7 5.36 -26.44 -13.15
C THR A 7 5.03 -25.08 -12.53
N MET A 8 3.75 -24.70 -12.53
CA MET A 8 3.27 -23.43 -12.00
C MET A 8 3.43 -23.41 -10.47
N ASP A 9 4.18 -22.42 -9.97
CA ASP A 9 4.46 -22.27 -8.53
C ASP A 9 3.72 -21.10 -7.88
N ASN A 10 3.13 -20.21 -8.69
CA ASN A 10 2.34 -19.05 -8.29
C ASN A 10 1.16 -18.83 -9.24
N SER A 11 0.19 -17.98 -8.88
CA SER A 11 -0.99 -17.70 -9.70
C SER A 11 -1.03 -16.25 -10.22
N ALA A 12 0.11 -15.56 -10.30
CA ALA A 12 0.16 -14.15 -10.67
C ALA A 12 -0.37 -13.88 -12.08
N ASP A 13 -0.11 -14.79 -13.03
CA ASP A 13 -0.56 -14.69 -14.42
C ASP A 13 -1.85 -15.50 -14.69
N CYS A 14 -2.50 -16.03 -13.64
CA CYS A 14 -3.70 -16.84 -13.78
C CYS A 14 -4.96 -15.98 -13.85
N ASN A 15 -5.60 -15.91 -15.02
CA ASN A 15 -6.86 -15.17 -15.22
C ASN A 15 -8.12 -15.96 -14.79
N LEU A 16 -7.98 -17.05 -14.04
CA LEU A 16 -9.09 -17.89 -13.55
C LEU A 16 -10.11 -18.33 -14.62
N CYS A 17 -9.71 -18.45 -15.89
CA CYS A 17 -10.63 -18.84 -16.99
C CYS A 17 -11.10 -20.31 -16.94
N GLY A 18 -10.39 -21.16 -16.20
CA GLY A 18 -10.77 -22.56 -15.97
C GLY A 18 -10.51 -23.53 -17.13
N ASN A 19 -9.95 -23.07 -18.27
CA ASN A 19 -9.66 -23.95 -19.42
C ASN A 19 -8.71 -25.11 -19.04
N CYS A 20 -7.72 -24.84 -18.19
CA CYS A 20 -6.81 -25.87 -17.71
C CYS A 20 -7.53 -27.00 -16.96
N VAL A 21 -8.51 -26.67 -16.11
CA VAL A 21 -9.31 -27.66 -15.37
C VAL A 21 -10.19 -28.45 -16.33
N LYS A 22 -10.87 -27.76 -17.26
CA LYS A 22 -11.82 -28.38 -18.20
C LYS A 22 -11.17 -29.34 -19.19
N THR A 23 -9.95 -29.02 -19.66
CA THR A 23 -9.26 -29.82 -20.67
C THR A 23 -8.42 -30.96 -20.06
N CYS A 24 -8.24 -31.00 -18.73
CA CYS A 24 -7.40 -32.01 -18.10
C CYS A 24 -8.05 -33.41 -18.13
N PRO A 25 -7.52 -34.39 -18.89
CA PRO A 25 -8.16 -35.71 -19.03
C PRO A 25 -8.14 -36.51 -17.71
N ASN A 26 -7.15 -36.25 -16.86
CA ASN A 26 -6.97 -36.95 -15.58
C ASN A 26 -7.52 -36.17 -14.38
N ASN A 27 -8.26 -35.09 -14.61
CA ASN A 27 -8.83 -34.22 -13.56
C ASN A 27 -7.83 -33.85 -12.44
N SER A 28 -6.56 -33.65 -12.81
CA SER A 28 -5.45 -33.50 -11.86
C SER A 28 -5.25 -32.06 -11.41
N ILE A 29 -5.94 -31.10 -12.06
CA ILE A 29 -5.81 -29.67 -11.79
C ILE A 29 -6.96 -29.25 -10.89
N ARG A 30 -6.65 -28.59 -9.77
CA ARG A 30 -7.63 -28.09 -8.80
C ARG A 30 -7.35 -26.63 -8.48
N ILE A 31 -8.42 -25.84 -8.41
CA ILE A 31 -8.37 -24.48 -7.86
C ILE A 31 -8.73 -24.61 -6.39
N SER A 32 -7.84 -24.16 -5.50
CA SER A 32 -8.07 -24.20 -4.05
C SER A 32 -7.89 -22.80 -3.47
N PRO A 33 -8.74 -22.40 -2.50
CA PRO A 33 -8.52 -21.16 -1.78
C PRO A 33 -7.22 -21.27 -0.98
N ARG A 34 -6.39 -20.23 -1.06
CA ARG A 34 -5.17 -20.11 -0.25
C ARG A 34 -5.48 -19.33 1.01
N LYS A 35 -4.76 -19.63 2.10
CA LYS A 35 -4.80 -18.77 3.29
C LYS A 35 -4.38 -17.36 2.87
N PRO A 36 -5.17 -16.32 3.19
CA PRO A 36 -4.77 -14.94 2.94
C PRO A 36 -3.36 -14.71 3.49
N THR A 37 -2.57 -13.86 2.85
CA THR A 37 -1.18 -13.50 3.23
C THR A 37 -0.10 -14.57 3.06
N ALA A 38 -0.44 -15.84 2.79
CA ALA A 38 0.57 -16.90 2.66
C ALA A 38 1.61 -16.65 1.55
N GLU A 39 1.25 -15.89 0.52
CA GLU A 39 2.15 -15.55 -0.60
C GLU A 39 3.11 -14.40 -0.31
N LEU A 40 2.87 -13.61 0.74
CA LEU A 40 3.69 -12.43 1.05
C LEU A 40 5.11 -12.79 1.50
N TRP A 41 5.30 -13.96 2.10
CA TRP A 41 6.62 -14.42 2.58
C TRP A 41 7.02 -15.78 2.02
N GLY A 42 6.15 -16.46 1.27
CA GLY A 42 6.43 -17.72 0.57
C GLY A 42 7.05 -17.52 -0.82
N ILE A 43 7.74 -16.39 -1.05
CA ILE A 43 8.17 -15.95 -2.38
C ILE A 43 9.37 -16.78 -2.84
N LYS A 44 9.16 -17.63 -3.85
CA LYS A 44 10.22 -18.47 -4.43
C LYS A 44 11.11 -17.71 -5.42
N LYS A 45 10.51 -16.82 -6.22
CA LYS A 45 11.17 -16.06 -7.30
C LYS A 45 10.79 -14.59 -7.20
N PRO A 46 11.46 -13.81 -6.33
CA PRO A 46 11.11 -12.42 -6.15
C PRO A 46 11.50 -11.62 -7.41
N LYS A 47 10.52 -10.96 -8.03
CA LYS A 47 10.71 -10.11 -9.21
C LYS A 47 10.97 -8.66 -8.84
N THR A 48 11.82 -7.99 -9.62
CA THR A 48 12.17 -6.57 -9.38
C THR A 48 10.95 -5.67 -9.60
N GLU A 49 10.14 -5.96 -10.63
CA GLU A 49 8.94 -5.18 -10.95
C GLU A 49 7.97 -5.11 -9.77
N HIS A 50 7.73 -6.22 -9.08
CA HIS A 50 6.78 -6.27 -7.96
C HIS A 50 7.30 -5.51 -6.72
N ALA A 51 8.58 -5.64 -6.40
CA ALA A 51 9.18 -4.93 -5.28
C ALA A 51 9.22 -3.43 -5.52
N PHE A 52 9.52 -3.02 -6.76
CA PHE A 52 9.45 -1.63 -7.20
C PHE A 52 8.01 -1.11 -7.13
N LEU A 53 7.04 -1.86 -7.64
CA LEU A 53 5.63 -1.50 -7.60
C LEU A 53 5.11 -1.34 -6.17
N ALA A 54 5.47 -2.24 -5.24
CA ALA A 54 5.11 -2.11 -3.83
C ALA A 54 5.63 -0.80 -3.23
N ALA A 55 6.91 -0.46 -3.46
CA ALA A 55 7.45 0.82 -3.00
C ALA A 55 6.73 2.03 -3.62
N VAL A 56 6.41 1.99 -4.92
CA VAL A 56 5.65 3.07 -5.59
C VAL A 56 4.24 3.20 -5.02
N ILE A 57 3.56 2.09 -4.73
CA ILE A 57 2.21 2.08 -4.16
C ILE A 57 2.21 2.80 -2.80
N MET A 58 3.21 2.60 -1.95
CA MET A 58 3.33 3.37 -0.70
C MET A 58 3.33 4.89 -0.96
N GLY A 59 4.04 5.32 -2.00
CA GLY A 59 4.08 6.73 -2.40
C GLY A 59 2.71 7.24 -2.88
N ILE A 60 1.99 6.42 -3.64
CA ILE A 60 0.61 6.73 -4.08
C ILE A 60 -0.32 6.85 -2.87
N VAL A 61 -0.22 5.94 -1.90
CA VAL A 61 -1.02 5.97 -0.66
C VAL A 61 -0.72 7.24 0.14
N PHE A 62 0.54 7.70 0.19
CA PHE A 62 0.85 8.99 0.81
C PHE A 62 0.21 10.17 0.11
N VAL A 63 0.25 10.23 -1.23
CA VAL A 63 -0.43 11.31 -1.98
C VAL A 63 -1.94 11.27 -1.73
N GLN A 64 -2.54 10.08 -1.81
CA GLN A 64 -3.96 9.89 -1.59
C GLN A 64 -4.39 10.45 -0.22
N ASN A 65 -3.58 10.22 0.82
CA ASN A 65 -3.83 10.78 2.14
C ASN A 65 -3.56 12.28 2.21
N ILE A 66 -2.34 12.71 1.85
CA ILE A 66 -1.86 14.10 2.02
C ILE A 66 -2.73 15.10 1.27
N THR A 67 -3.21 14.76 0.07
CA THR A 67 -3.98 15.68 -0.78
C THR A 67 -5.31 16.12 -0.15
N MET A 68 -5.85 15.36 0.81
CA MET A 68 -7.04 15.71 1.59
C MET A 68 -6.75 16.32 2.95
N LEU A 69 -5.50 16.67 3.23
CA LEU A 69 -5.10 17.33 4.48
C LEU A 69 -4.91 18.84 4.27
N GLU A 70 -5.09 19.61 5.33
CA GLU A 70 -4.86 21.06 5.36
C GLU A 70 -3.43 21.46 4.94
N ILE A 71 -2.45 20.61 5.28
CA ILE A 71 -1.03 20.84 4.97
C ILE A 71 -0.72 20.79 3.46
N TRP A 72 -1.63 20.26 2.63
CA TRP A 72 -1.38 20.11 1.19
C TRP A 72 -1.05 21.43 0.49
N GLN A 73 -1.75 22.51 0.83
CA GLN A 73 -1.49 23.82 0.22
C GLN A 73 -0.10 24.34 0.59
N GLN A 74 0.33 24.15 1.84
CA GLN A 74 1.67 24.53 2.29
C GLN A 74 2.77 23.75 1.54
N ILE A 75 2.53 22.46 1.26
CA ILE A 75 3.44 21.64 0.46
C ILE A 75 3.54 22.19 -0.97
N LEU A 76 2.40 22.51 -1.60
CA LEU A 76 2.38 23.09 -2.94
C LEU A 76 3.07 24.46 -2.99
N ASP A 77 2.94 25.28 -1.95
CA ASP A 77 3.61 26.58 -1.84
C ASP A 77 5.13 26.47 -1.70
N VAL A 78 5.62 25.40 -1.06
CA VAL A 78 7.07 25.11 -1.02
C VAL A 78 7.56 24.67 -2.39
N ILE A 79 6.79 23.81 -3.07
CA ILE A 79 7.14 23.31 -4.41
C ILE A 79 7.09 24.44 -5.44
N SER A 80 6.11 25.35 -5.36
CA SER A 80 5.95 26.48 -6.29
C SER A 80 7.17 27.41 -6.30
N LYS A 81 7.85 27.55 -5.15
CA LYS A 81 9.11 28.31 -5.05
C LYS A 81 10.27 27.65 -5.81
N VAL A 82 10.28 26.32 -5.86
CA VAL A 82 11.33 25.54 -6.56
C VAL A 82 11.04 25.46 -8.06
N THR A 83 9.79 25.22 -8.43
CA THR A 83 9.35 25.09 -9.83
C THR A 83 9.18 26.45 -10.53
N GLN A 84 9.18 27.54 -9.77
CA GLN A 84 8.94 28.91 -10.24
C GLN A 84 7.63 29.06 -11.02
N THR A 85 6.60 28.28 -10.65
CA THR A 85 5.27 28.34 -11.27
C THR A 85 4.15 28.27 -10.24
N THR A 86 3.06 28.98 -10.53
CA THR A 86 1.80 28.93 -9.77
C THR A 86 0.83 27.89 -10.32
N ASN A 87 1.19 27.18 -11.39
CA ASN A 87 0.33 26.18 -12.00
C ASN A 87 0.17 24.95 -11.08
N TYR A 88 -1.05 24.74 -10.59
CA TYR A 88 -1.41 23.61 -9.72
C TYR A 88 -1.03 22.26 -10.33
N ASN A 89 -1.28 22.03 -11.62
CA ASN A 89 -1.01 20.74 -12.27
C ASN A 89 0.49 20.42 -12.30
N VAL A 90 1.33 21.44 -12.51
CA VAL A 90 2.78 21.26 -12.50
C VAL A 90 3.27 20.95 -11.09
N ASN A 91 2.86 21.74 -10.10
CA ASN A 91 3.28 21.55 -8.71
C ASN A 91 2.76 20.22 -8.13
N PHE A 92 1.52 19.84 -8.46
CA PHE A 92 0.95 18.52 -8.14
C PHE A 92 1.79 17.40 -8.75
N THR A 93 2.14 17.49 -10.04
CA THR A 93 2.94 16.46 -10.73
C THR A 93 4.31 16.28 -10.08
N VAL A 94 4.95 17.39 -9.70
CA VAL A 94 6.24 17.36 -8.98
C VAL A 94 6.08 16.72 -7.60
N ALA A 95 5.08 17.13 -6.82
CA ALA A 95 4.77 16.53 -5.51
C ALA A 95 4.51 15.02 -5.61
N PHE A 96 3.77 14.62 -6.65
CA PHE A 96 3.44 13.23 -6.93
C PHE A 96 4.68 12.39 -7.24
N ILE A 97 5.55 12.87 -8.14
CA ILE A 97 6.82 12.20 -8.47
C ILE A 97 7.71 12.08 -7.23
N ILE A 98 7.85 13.16 -6.44
CA ILE A 98 8.64 13.13 -5.19
C ILE A 98 8.09 12.06 -4.25
N SER A 99 6.77 12.03 -4.07
CA SER A 99 6.11 11.06 -3.17
C SER A 99 6.29 9.62 -3.63
N MET A 100 6.31 9.35 -4.94
CA MET A 100 6.59 8.02 -5.49
C MET A 100 8.05 7.60 -5.33
N VAL A 101 8.99 8.51 -5.59
CA VAL A 101 10.43 8.23 -5.53
C VAL A 101 10.90 8.03 -4.08
N LEU A 102 10.26 8.70 -3.12
CA LEU A 102 10.70 8.69 -1.72
C LEU A 102 10.72 7.27 -1.09
N PRO A 103 9.64 6.46 -1.12
CA PRO A 103 9.69 5.09 -0.59
C PRO A 103 10.63 4.17 -1.35
N ILE A 104 10.79 4.35 -2.68
CA ILE A 104 11.79 3.61 -3.47
C ILE A 104 13.20 3.92 -2.93
N GLY A 105 13.51 5.20 -2.75
CA GLY A 105 14.78 5.66 -2.21
C GLY A 105 15.03 5.13 -0.80
N LEU A 106 14.03 5.20 0.08
CA LEU A 106 14.11 4.68 1.44
C LEU A 106 14.36 3.16 1.47
N LEU A 107 13.67 2.39 0.62
CA LEU A 107 13.89 0.95 0.50
C LEU A 107 15.29 0.65 -0.04
N TRP A 108 15.76 1.39 -1.04
CA TRP A 108 17.10 1.24 -1.60
C TRP A 108 18.20 1.56 -0.58
N VAL A 109 18.07 2.66 0.17
CA VAL A 109 18.98 3.01 1.27
C VAL A 109 18.98 1.90 2.32
N THR A 110 17.81 1.38 2.70
CA THR A 110 17.68 0.30 3.68
C THR A 110 18.35 -0.99 3.19
N ALA A 111 18.19 -1.33 1.91
CA ALA A 111 18.88 -2.47 1.29
C ALA A 111 20.40 -2.31 1.29
N LYS A 112 20.89 -1.09 1.02
CA LYS A 112 22.32 -0.74 1.06
C LYS A 112 22.90 -0.83 2.47
N LEU A 113 22.18 -0.31 3.49
CA LEU A 113 22.58 -0.39 4.90
C LEU A 113 22.67 -1.83 5.40
N THR A 114 21.76 -2.69 4.92
CA THR A 114 21.72 -4.11 5.32
C THR A 114 22.82 -4.93 4.64
N ALA A 115 23.27 -4.54 3.45
CA ALA A 115 24.31 -5.26 2.69
C ALA A 115 25.75 -5.08 3.25
N ARG A 116 25.99 -4.16 4.19
CA ARG A 116 27.27 -3.97 4.95
C ARG A 116 28.57 -4.30 4.18
N LYS A 117 28.88 -3.54 3.14
CA LYS A 117 30.07 -3.65 2.25
C LYS A 117 30.06 -4.82 1.24
N GLU A 118 28.95 -5.01 0.53
CA GLU A 118 28.90 -5.97 -0.59
C GLU A 118 28.37 -5.34 -1.88
N THR A 119 28.65 -6.07 -2.98
CA THR A 119 28.41 -5.78 -4.39
C THR A 119 27.00 -5.27 -4.70
N ALA A 120 26.86 -4.50 -5.79
CA ALA A 120 25.58 -3.99 -6.28
C ALA A 120 24.49 -5.07 -6.41
N GLU A 121 24.87 -6.32 -6.70
CA GLU A 121 23.97 -7.47 -6.77
C GLU A 121 23.24 -7.76 -5.45
N LYS A 122 23.91 -7.64 -4.30
CA LYS A 122 23.32 -7.92 -3.00
C LYS A 122 22.36 -6.83 -2.54
N VAL A 123 22.65 -5.58 -2.91
CA VAL A 123 21.72 -4.46 -2.71
C VAL A 123 20.45 -4.70 -3.52
N LYS A 124 20.60 -5.12 -4.79
CA LYS A 124 19.46 -5.47 -5.64
C LYS A 124 18.67 -6.65 -5.06
N GLU A 125 19.34 -7.73 -4.63
CA GLU A 125 18.69 -8.89 -4.02
C GLU A 125 17.88 -8.48 -2.78
N ASN A 126 18.48 -7.71 -1.87
CA ASN A 126 17.82 -7.22 -0.66
C ASN A 126 16.64 -6.29 -0.98
N PHE A 127 16.79 -5.38 -1.94
CA PHE A 127 15.70 -4.52 -2.42
C PHE A 127 14.52 -5.36 -2.92
N VAL A 128 14.81 -6.30 -3.82
CA VAL A 128 13.79 -7.14 -4.47
C VAL A 128 13.11 -8.07 -3.46
N ARG A 129 13.87 -8.62 -2.52
CA ARG A 129 13.35 -9.56 -1.52
C ARG A 129 12.50 -8.88 -0.45
N PHE A 130 12.92 -7.72 0.06
CA PHE A 130 12.22 -7.03 1.16
C PHE A 130 11.19 -5.99 0.70
N GLY A 131 11.14 -5.62 -0.59
CA GLY A 131 10.07 -4.75 -1.09
C GLY A 131 8.66 -5.30 -0.84
N TYR A 132 8.50 -6.63 -0.86
CA TYR A 132 7.24 -7.30 -0.53
C TYR A 132 6.79 -7.09 0.92
N ALA A 133 7.71 -6.77 1.84
CA ALA A 133 7.37 -6.52 3.23
C ALA A 133 6.60 -5.20 3.43
N ILE A 134 6.60 -4.30 2.43
CA ILE A 134 5.85 -3.03 2.46
C ILE A 134 4.35 -3.25 2.21
N ILE A 135 3.99 -4.29 1.44
CA ILE A 135 2.63 -4.54 0.94
C ILE A 135 1.55 -4.55 2.04
N PRO A 136 1.73 -5.20 3.22
CA PRO A 136 0.73 -5.16 4.29
C PRO A 136 0.43 -3.75 4.78
N LEU A 137 1.45 -2.91 4.88
CA LEU A 137 1.31 -1.53 5.31
C LEU A 137 0.69 -0.65 4.21
N ASP A 138 1.01 -0.89 2.93
CA ASP A 138 0.33 -0.23 1.80
C ASP A 138 -1.17 -0.47 1.85
N LEU A 139 -1.56 -1.75 1.96
CA LEU A 139 -2.95 -2.16 2.03
C LEU A 139 -3.65 -1.53 3.24
N ALA A 140 -2.99 -1.50 4.39
CA ALA A 140 -3.53 -0.90 5.59
C ALA A 140 -3.71 0.61 5.46
N GLY A 141 -2.73 1.34 4.92
CA GLY A 141 -2.84 2.78 4.69
C GLY A 141 -3.97 3.11 3.71
N HIS A 142 -4.08 2.37 2.62
CA HIS A 142 -5.17 2.53 1.65
C HIS A 142 -6.54 2.18 2.25
N LEU A 143 -6.63 1.09 3.03
CA LEU A 143 -7.87 0.68 3.66
C LEU A 143 -8.32 1.69 4.72
N ALA A 144 -7.40 2.17 5.56
CA ALA A 144 -7.67 3.19 6.56
C ALA A 144 -8.18 4.49 5.91
N HIS A 145 -7.59 4.89 4.79
CA HIS A 145 -8.08 6.02 4.03
C HIS A 145 -9.52 5.83 3.53
N ASN A 146 -9.79 4.72 2.84
CA ASN A 146 -11.13 4.44 2.30
C ASN A 146 -12.17 4.20 3.40
N LEU A 147 -11.75 3.71 4.57
CA LEU A 147 -12.61 3.53 5.73
C LEU A 147 -13.22 4.86 6.18
N PHE A 148 -12.51 5.97 6.00
CA PHE A 148 -13.04 7.30 6.28
C PHE A 148 -14.26 7.58 5.41
N HIS A 149 -14.11 7.59 4.09
CA HIS A 149 -15.23 7.82 3.16
C HIS A 149 -16.36 6.81 3.37
N ALA A 150 -16.04 5.53 3.56
CA ALA A 150 -17.06 4.50 3.76
C ALA A 150 -17.94 4.75 5.00
N LEU A 151 -17.37 5.31 6.07
CA LEU A 151 -18.08 5.51 7.35
C LEU A 151 -18.59 6.94 7.54
N THR A 152 -17.93 7.96 6.99
CA THR A 152 -18.39 9.36 7.08
C THR A 152 -19.35 9.76 5.97
N GLU A 153 -19.35 9.03 4.85
CA GLU A 153 -20.24 9.29 3.70
C GLU A 153 -21.19 8.12 3.42
N GLY A 154 -21.21 7.09 4.27
CA GLY A 154 -21.93 5.83 4.01
C GLY A 154 -23.44 5.98 3.76
N LYS A 155 -24.12 6.94 4.40
CA LYS A 155 -25.55 7.19 4.16
C LYS A 155 -25.83 7.86 2.80
N ALA A 156 -24.80 8.39 2.12
CA ALA A 156 -24.96 8.99 0.79
C ALA A 156 -25.55 8.00 -0.22
N ILE A 157 -25.22 6.71 -0.10
CA ILE A 157 -25.80 5.64 -0.92
C ILE A 157 -27.32 5.63 -0.76
N TRP A 158 -27.81 5.65 0.48
CA TRP A 158 -29.24 5.67 0.77
C TRP A 158 -29.88 6.98 0.30
N PHE A 159 -29.32 8.13 0.67
CA PHE A 159 -29.91 9.44 0.36
C PHE A 159 -30.03 9.65 -1.15
N ASN A 160 -28.98 9.31 -1.91
CA ASN A 160 -29.01 9.38 -3.36
C ASN A 160 -30.00 8.38 -3.97
N THR A 161 -30.11 7.16 -3.40
CA THR A 161 -31.10 6.18 -3.85
C THR A 161 -32.53 6.70 -3.66
N PHE A 162 -32.86 7.30 -2.52
CA PHE A 162 -34.19 7.89 -2.30
C PHE A 162 -34.47 9.08 -3.21
N ASN A 163 -33.45 9.90 -3.47
CA ASN A 163 -33.55 11.03 -4.36
C ASN A 163 -33.86 10.61 -5.81
N LEU A 164 -33.35 9.45 -6.27
CA LEU A 164 -33.74 8.87 -7.57
C LEU A 164 -35.24 8.58 -7.66
N PHE A 165 -35.89 8.25 -6.55
CA PHE A 165 -37.34 8.01 -6.48
C PHE A 165 -38.13 9.27 -6.08
N GLY A 166 -37.52 10.45 -6.11
CA GLY A 166 -38.16 11.74 -5.82
C GLY A 166 -38.24 12.12 -4.35
N TYR A 167 -37.69 11.31 -3.44
CA TYR A 167 -37.65 11.61 -2.01
C TYR A 167 -36.34 12.32 -1.63
N LYS A 168 -36.42 13.62 -1.34
CA LYS A 168 -35.27 14.40 -0.88
C LYS A 168 -35.01 14.17 0.61
N ILE A 169 -34.09 13.25 0.91
CA ILE A 169 -33.58 13.04 2.26
C ILE A 169 -32.28 13.82 2.41
N THR A 170 -32.21 14.71 3.41
CA THR A 170 -31.03 15.49 3.76
C THR A 170 -30.68 15.28 5.23
N GLY A 171 -29.41 15.42 5.57
CA GLY A 171 -28.91 15.22 6.93
C GLY A 171 -27.44 14.83 6.94
N ASP A 172 -26.95 14.46 8.12
CA ASP A 172 -25.59 13.95 8.28
C ASP A 172 -25.42 12.60 7.56
N LEU A 173 -24.44 12.55 6.66
CA LEU A 173 -24.09 11.39 5.84
C LEU A 173 -23.32 10.32 6.64
N SER A 174 -22.81 10.68 7.82
CA SER A 174 -21.97 9.81 8.62
C SER A 174 -22.76 8.65 9.24
N LEU A 175 -22.19 7.44 9.16
CA LEU A 175 -22.68 6.26 9.88
C LEU A 175 -22.20 6.24 11.34
N THR A 176 -21.07 6.89 11.62
CA THR A 176 -20.46 6.97 12.96
C THR A 176 -19.66 8.27 13.10
N SER A 177 -19.34 8.64 14.34
CA SER A 177 -18.52 9.83 14.64
C SER A 177 -17.10 9.73 14.06
N ALA A 178 -16.53 10.88 13.70
CA ALA A 178 -15.16 10.98 13.18
C ALA A 178 -14.11 10.40 14.14
N GLY A 179 -14.30 10.54 15.45
CA GLY A 179 -13.40 9.97 16.46
C GLY A 179 -13.35 8.44 16.42
N THR A 180 -14.50 7.77 16.25
CA THR A 180 -14.56 6.32 16.09
C THR A 180 -13.84 5.88 14.81
N VAL A 181 -14.06 6.59 13.70
CA VAL A 181 -13.39 6.32 12.42
C VAL A 181 -11.88 6.42 12.58
N GLN A 182 -11.39 7.49 13.22
CA GLN A 182 -9.96 7.70 13.44
C GLN A 182 -9.31 6.59 14.27
N ILE A 183 -9.99 6.11 15.33
CA ILE A 183 -9.52 4.95 16.11
C ILE A 183 -9.43 3.71 15.22
N MET A 184 -10.44 3.45 14.38
CA MET A 184 -10.41 2.32 13.45
C MET A 184 -9.28 2.44 12.42
N GLN A 185 -9.00 3.64 11.91
CA GLN A 185 -7.86 3.91 11.02
C GLN A 185 -6.54 3.56 11.69
N TYR A 186 -6.32 3.98 12.94
CA TYR A 186 -5.13 3.62 13.70
C TYR A 186 -4.99 2.13 13.93
N ILE A 187 -6.08 1.43 14.28
CA ILE A 187 -6.08 -0.02 14.42
C ILE A 187 -5.65 -0.70 13.12
N VAL A 188 -6.22 -0.28 11.99
CA VAL A 188 -5.90 -0.83 10.66
C VAL A 188 -4.41 -0.61 10.32
N VAL A 189 -3.88 0.60 10.53
CA VAL A 189 -2.47 0.91 10.26
C VAL A 189 -1.53 0.12 11.18
N VAL A 190 -1.86 -0.02 12.48
CA VAL A 190 -1.08 -0.83 13.42
C VAL A 190 -1.07 -2.30 13.01
N LEU A 191 -2.21 -2.85 12.59
CA LEU A 191 -2.28 -4.22 12.05
C LEU A 191 -1.42 -4.37 10.79
N GLY A 192 -1.45 -3.38 9.89
CA GLY A 192 -0.57 -3.33 8.72
C GLY A 192 0.91 -3.30 9.08
N LEU A 193 1.29 -2.48 10.06
CA LEU A 193 2.66 -2.39 10.56
C LEU A 193 3.13 -3.70 11.17
N VAL A 194 2.29 -4.36 11.99
CA VAL A 194 2.59 -5.68 12.55
C VAL A 194 2.71 -6.72 11.43
N GLY A 195 1.83 -6.69 10.43
CA GLY A 195 1.89 -7.56 9.26
C GLY A 195 3.16 -7.37 8.43
N SER A 196 3.59 -6.12 8.21
CA SER A 196 4.83 -5.77 7.54
C SER A 196 6.07 -6.20 8.33
N ALA A 197 6.10 -5.95 9.64
CA ALA A 197 7.17 -6.43 10.52
C ALA A 197 7.25 -7.97 10.53
N TYR A 198 6.10 -8.65 10.62
CA TYR A 198 6.05 -10.10 10.52
C TYR A 198 6.56 -10.59 9.16
N SER A 199 6.27 -9.87 8.08
CA SER A 199 6.78 -10.20 6.74
C SER A 199 8.30 -10.05 6.67
N VAL A 200 8.89 -9.00 7.27
CA VAL A 200 10.35 -8.86 7.41
C VAL A 200 10.95 -10.06 8.14
N TYR A 201 10.37 -10.46 9.28
CA TYR A 201 10.81 -11.63 10.04
C TYR A 201 10.79 -12.92 9.18
N ARG A 202 9.66 -13.19 8.53
CA ARG A 202 9.46 -14.41 7.73
C ARG A 202 10.36 -14.45 6.50
N ILE A 203 10.54 -13.32 5.81
CA ILE A 203 11.41 -13.21 4.63
C ILE A 203 12.88 -13.32 5.04
N GLY A 204 13.27 -12.74 6.18
CA GLY A 204 14.63 -12.80 6.73
C GLY A 204 15.05 -14.19 7.20
N GLY A 205 14.09 -15.07 7.49
CA GLY A 205 14.34 -16.47 7.84
C GLY A 205 15.25 -16.62 9.06
N ARG A 206 16.46 -17.18 8.88
CA ARG A 206 17.45 -17.39 9.95
C ARG A 206 18.37 -16.17 10.19
N ALA A 207 18.12 -15.03 9.55
CA ALA A 207 18.93 -13.83 9.75
C ALA A 207 18.77 -13.31 11.19
N SER A 208 19.88 -12.84 11.77
CA SER A 208 19.86 -12.19 13.10
C SER A 208 19.00 -10.93 13.07
N TRP A 209 18.27 -10.67 14.16
CA TRP A 209 17.47 -9.45 14.35
C TRP A 209 18.25 -8.17 14.05
N LYS A 210 19.53 -8.10 14.45
CA LYS A 210 20.39 -6.93 14.19
C LYS A 210 20.61 -6.64 12.70
N LYS A 211 20.56 -7.67 11.84
CA LYS A 211 20.65 -7.49 10.39
C LYS A 211 19.34 -7.00 9.79
N LEU A 212 18.20 -7.38 10.36
CA LEU A 212 16.87 -6.97 9.89
C LEU A 212 16.42 -5.61 10.47
N LEU A 213 17.13 -5.10 11.48
CA LEU A 213 16.81 -3.82 12.14
C LEU A 213 16.56 -2.65 11.17
N PRO A 214 17.34 -2.44 10.09
CA PRO A 214 17.05 -1.37 9.14
C PRO A 214 15.68 -1.50 8.48
N TYR A 215 15.23 -2.72 8.18
CA TYR A 215 13.91 -2.96 7.59
C TYR A 215 12.78 -2.75 8.59
N TYR A 216 12.96 -3.19 9.85
CA TYR A 216 11.99 -2.86 10.90
C TYR A 216 11.88 -1.35 11.12
N ALA A 217 13.02 -0.65 11.15
CA ALA A 217 13.04 0.80 11.27
C ALA A 217 12.32 1.46 10.09
N LEU A 218 12.52 0.99 8.86
CA LEU A 218 11.80 1.47 7.69
C LEU A 218 10.27 1.29 7.86
N MET A 219 9.80 0.10 8.27
CA MET A 219 8.38 -0.14 8.48
C MET A 219 7.81 0.78 9.56
N ILE A 220 8.53 0.99 10.66
CA ILE A 220 8.13 1.89 11.73
C ILE A 220 8.05 3.34 11.23
N VAL A 221 9.03 3.80 10.46
CA VAL A 221 9.02 5.16 9.89
C VAL A 221 7.81 5.35 8.96
N LEU A 222 7.56 4.41 8.05
CA LEU A 222 6.40 4.48 7.14
C LEU A 222 5.07 4.37 7.90
N GLY A 223 5.00 3.53 8.93
CA GLY A 223 3.81 3.37 9.77
C GLY A 223 3.53 4.61 10.61
N ALA A 224 4.57 5.18 11.23
CA ALA A 224 4.49 6.42 11.99
C ALA A 224 4.08 7.59 11.09
N ALA A 225 4.61 7.65 9.86
CA ALA A 225 4.17 8.63 8.86
C ALA A 225 2.67 8.50 8.56
N ASN A 226 2.16 7.28 8.32
CA ASN A 226 0.72 7.06 8.13
C ASN A 226 -0.09 7.49 9.37
N ILE A 227 0.31 7.10 10.57
CA ILE A 227 -0.39 7.50 11.82
C ILE A 227 -0.41 9.03 11.95
N TYR A 228 0.71 9.70 11.68
CA TYR A 228 0.79 11.15 11.70
C TYR A 228 -0.16 11.79 10.68
N LEU A 229 -0.19 11.28 9.44
CA LEU A 229 -1.12 11.78 8.43
C LEU A 229 -2.58 11.63 8.86
N PHE A 230 -2.97 10.51 9.47
CA PHE A 230 -4.31 10.29 10.01
C PHE A 230 -4.60 11.05 11.32
N SER A 231 -3.58 11.66 11.95
CA SER A 231 -3.79 12.58 13.08
C SER A 231 -4.14 13.99 12.64
N LEU A 232 -3.84 14.34 11.39
CA LEU A 232 -4.15 15.65 10.82
C LEU A 232 -5.62 15.72 10.40
N PRO A 233 -6.26 16.90 10.53
CA PRO A 233 -7.64 17.08 10.10
C PRO A 233 -7.75 16.86 8.58
N MET A 234 -8.64 15.95 8.20
CA MET A 234 -9.02 15.74 6.81
C MET A 234 -10.05 16.80 6.41
N MET A 235 -9.73 17.57 5.38
CA MET A 235 -10.69 18.47 4.76
C MET A 235 -11.48 17.70 3.71
N HIS A 236 -12.77 17.50 3.96
CA HIS A 236 -13.69 17.08 2.92
C HIS A 236 -13.71 18.16 1.83
N ARG A 237 -13.22 17.82 0.63
CA ARG A 237 -13.44 18.64 -0.57
C ARG A 237 -14.79 18.26 -1.16
N VAL A 238 -15.86 18.80 -0.58
CA VAL A 238 -17.21 18.84 -1.17
C VAL A 238 -17.56 20.28 -1.48
#